data_AF-A0A2V6WNM2-F1
#
_entry.id   AF-A0A2V6WNM2-F1
#
_cell.length_a   1.000
_cell.length_b   1.000
_cell.length_c   1.000
_cell.angle_alpha   90.00
_cell.angle_beta   90.00
_cell.angle_gamma   90.00
#
_symmetry.space_group_name_H-M   'P 1'
#
loop_
_entity.id
_entity.type
_entity.pdbx_description
1 polymer ?
#
loop_
_entity_poly.entity_id
_entity_poly.type
_entity_poly.pdbx_seq_one_letter_code
_entity_poly.pdbx_strand_id
1 'polypeptide(L)'
;MVTALPDGGWSVNAGRWAVEGAGQGIAAGYAGGRGNLQSILLASAVAAATSVALQSAYYGLVDYDATLLPGGPTVPKDALGLPQQGTNNVLFATATPGSTALSEGSLLSRVLNRIPGINSTAGFHDMLMVRLELVGIPSIASNALLVPTVFPSAALSYGALLPGMPTTETAGR
;
A
#
# COMPACT_ATOMS: atom_id res chain seq x y z
N MET A 1 21.97 -25.22 -7.49
CA MET A 1 22.51 -24.40 -6.39
C MET A 1 21.32 -23.85 -5.63
N VAL A 2 21.09 -24.36 -4.41
CA VAL A 2 19.96 -23.95 -3.57
C VAL A 2 20.37 -22.65 -2.87
N THR A 3 19.79 -21.52 -3.29
CA THR A 3 19.92 -20.27 -2.55
C THR A 3 19.15 -20.40 -1.24
N ALA A 4 19.88 -20.41 -0.13
CA ALA A 4 19.31 -20.45 1.20
C ALA A 4 18.34 -19.27 1.39
N LEU A 5 17.10 -19.58 1.76
CA LEU A 5 16.14 -18.58 2.25
C LEU A 5 16.72 -17.96 3.53
N PRO A 6 16.84 -16.63 3.64
CA PRO A 6 17.30 -16.00 4.87
C PRO A 6 16.27 -16.21 5.98
N ASP A 7 16.75 -16.49 7.20
CA ASP A 7 15.91 -16.67 8.38
C ASP A 7 15.00 -15.45 8.61
N GLY A 8 13.68 -15.65 8.57
CA GLY A 8 12.68 -14.58 8.74
C GLY A 8 11.39 -14.74 7.93
N GLY A 9 11.34 -15.66 6.96
CA GLY A 9 10.16 -15.81 6.09
C GLY A 9 10.06 -14.71 5.02
N TRP A 10 9.22 -14.92 4.01
CA TRP A 10 9.09 -14.02 2.86
C TRP A 10 8.71 -12.60 3.26
N SER A 11 7.79 -12.43 4.20
CA SER A 11 7.25 -11.14 4.64
C SER A 11 8.29 -10.24 5.31
N VAL A 12 9.15 -10.78 6.17
CA VAL A 12 10.21 -10.02 6.86
C VAL A 12 11.31 -9.62 5.88
N ASN A 13 11.68 -10.53 4.97
CA ASN A 13 12.68 -10.27 3.95
C ASN A 13 12.17 -9.27 2.89
N ALA A 14 10.90 -9.37 2.47
CA ALA A 14 10.28 -8.42 1.56
C ALA A 14 10.19 -7.00 2.16
N GLY A 15 9.82 -6.87 3.44
CA GLY A 15 9.83 -5.59 4.13
C GLY A 15 11.23 -4.97 4.24
N ARG A 16 12.24 -5.79 4.53
CA ARG A 16 13.64 -5.35 4.55
C ARG A 16 14.13 -4.93 3.15
N TRP A 17 13.83 -5.71 2.11
CA TRP A 17 14.18 -5.35 0.73
C TRP A 17 13.43 -4.12 0.23
N ALA A 18 12.20 -3.88 0.70
CA ALA A 18 11.45 -2.65 0.40
C ALA A 18 12.11 -1.43 1.04
N VAL A 19 12.56 -1.53 2.28
CA VAL A 19 13.24 -0.42 2.97
C VAL A 19 14.65 -0.18 2.39
N GLU A 20 15.44 -1.24 2.18
CA GLU A 20 16.78 -1.17 1.59
C GLU A 20 16.71 -0.71 0.11
N GLY A 21 15.77 -1.25 -0.66
CA GLY A 21 15.55 -0.94 -2.08
C GLY A 21 14.97 0.44 -2.30
N ALA A 22 13.94 0.86 -1.55
CA ALA A 22 13.39 2.21 -1.65
C ALA A 22 14.40 3.28 -1.18
N GLY A 23 15.19 2.98 -0.15
CA GLY A 23 16.27 3.87 0.31
C GLY A 23 17.33 4.10 -0.78
N GLN A 24 17.70 3.05 -1.52
CA GLN A 24 18.64 3.17 -2.64
C GLN A 24 17.99 3.72 -3.93
N GLY A 25 16.71 3.46 -4.16
CA GLY A 25 15.96 3.95 -5.31
C GLY A 25 15.64 5.44 -5.26
N ILE A 26 15.29 5.96 -4.08
CA ILE A 26 15.13 7.40 -3.86
C ILE A 26 16.48 8.12 -4.03
N ALA A 27 17.59 7.52 -3.58
CA ALA A 27 18.93 8.06 -3.79
C ALA A 27 19.35 8.04 -5.28
N ALA A 28 19.02 6.99 -6.03
CA ALA A 28 19.32 6.88 -7.47
C ALA A 28 18.46 7.82 -8.32
N GLY A 29 17.19 8.06 -7.94
CA GLY A 29 16.31 9.01 -8.62
C GLY A 29 16.75 10.47 -8.48
N TYR A 30 17.34 10.84 -7.34
CA TYR A 30 17.92 12.17 -7.11
C TYR A 30 19.32 12.34 -7.73
N ALA A 31 20.06 11.26 -8.02
CA ALA A 31 21.42 11.30 -8.55
C ALA A 31 21.52 11.50 -10.08
N GLY A 32 20.42 11.81 -10.77
CA GLY A 32 20.45 12.36 -12.12
C GLY A 32 20.73 11.33 -13.22
N GLY A 33 19.67 10.76 -13.78
CA GLY A 33 19.70 10.03 -15.05
C GLY A 33 19.98 10.93 -16.26
N ARG A 34 21.06 11.71 -16.23
CA ARG A 34 21.54 12.51 -17.36
C ARG A 34 22.96 12.09 -17.72
N GLY A 35 23.06 11.19 -18.72
CA GLY A 35 24.28 10.90 -19.46
C GLY A 35 24.73 9.44 -19.36
N ASN A 36 24.82 8.75 -20.52
CA ASN A 36 25.26 7.35 -20.76
C ASN A 36 24.21 6.25 -20.50
N LEU A 37 24.09 5.29 -21.44
CA LEU A 37 23.26 4.08 -21.37
C LEU A 37 23.44 3.27 -20.07
N GLN A 38 24.64 3.21 -19.49
CA GLN A 38 24.89 2.50 -18.24
C GLN A 38 24.16 3.13 -17.04
N SER A 39 24.07 4.47 -16.97
CA SER A 39 23.35 5.14 -15.89
C SER A 39 21.83 4.98 -16.06
N ILE A 40 21.35 4.96 -17.31
CA ILE A 40 19.96 4.63 -17.64
C ILE A 40 19.63 3.19 -17.21
N LEU A 41 20.47 2.22 -17.57
CA LEU A 41 20.26 0.81 -17.19
C LEU A 41 20.28 0.61 -15.68
N LEU A 42 21.22 1.25 -14.97
CA LEU A 42 21.28 1.19 -13.52
C LEU A 42 20.03 1.83 -12.88
N ALA A 43 19.62 3.00 -13.35
CA ALA A 43 18.41 3.67 -12.87
C ALA A 43 17.16 2.81 -13.12
N SER A 44 17.04 2.18 -14.30
CA SER A 44 15.95 1.26 -14.61
C SER A 44 15.97 0.01 -13.74
N ALA A 45 17.13 -0.60 -13.49
CA ALA A 45 17.25 -1.76 -12.62
C ALA A 45 16.87 -1.43 -11.17
N VAL A 46 17.31 -0.28 -10.67
CA VAL A 46 16.97 0.20 -9.33
C VAL A 46 15.48 0.52 -9.22
N ALA A 47 14.90 1.17 -10.23
CA ALA A 47 13.45 1.45 -10.27
C ALA A 47 12.62 0.15 -10.31
N ALA A 48 13.03 -0.85 -11.09
CA ALA A 48 12.39 -2.16 -11.15
C ALA A 48 12.46 -2.88 -9.79
N ALA A 49 13.65 -2.94 -9.17
CA ALA A 49 13.83 -3.56 -7.85
C ALA A 49 13.00 -2.85 -6.77
N THR A 50 12.95 -1.51 -6.80
CA THR A 50 12.13 -0.71 -5.88
C THR A 50 10.65 -1.00 -6.08
N SER A 51 10.19 -1.08 -7.33
CA SER A 51 8.77 -1.37 -7.65
C SER A 51 8.37 -2.77 -7.17
N VAL A 52 9.20 -3.79 -7.42
CA VAL A 52 8.98 -5.17 -6.93
C VAL A 52 8.86 -5.18 -5.41
N ALA A 53 9.73 -4.46 -4.71
CA ALA A 53 9.76 -4.48 -3.26
C ALA A 53 8.54 -3.74 -2.64
N LEU A 54 8.16 -2.59 -3.20
CA LEU A 54 6.96 -1.85 -2.78
C LEU A 54 5.68 -2.66 -3.05
N GLN A 55 5.61 -3.32 -4.21
CA GLN A 55 4.49 -4.18 -4.58
C GLN A 55 4.41 -5.42 -3.67
N SER A 56 5.56 -6.05 -3.37
CA SER A 56 5.63 -7.18 -2.42
C SER A 56 5.23 -6.77 -1.00
N ALA A 57 5.61 -5.57 -0.56
CA ALA A 57 5.18 -5.04 0.74
C ALA A 57 3.67 -4.75 0.78
N TYR A 58 3.10 -4.23 -0.32
CA TYR A 58 1.66 -4.02 -0.45
C TYR A 58 0.88 -5.33 -0.35
N TYR A 59 1.20 -6.30 -1.22
CA TYR A 59 0.52 -7.60 -1.27
C TYR A 59 0.84 -8.52 -0.09
N GLY A 60 1.91 -8.23 0.66
CA GLY A 60 2.18 -8.93 1.92
C GLY A 60 1.15 -8.62 3.02
N LEU A 61 0.38 -7.54 2.85
CA LEU A 61 -0.59 -7.07 3.83
C LEU A 61 -2.04 -7.15 3.33
N VAL A 62 -2.26 -6.82 2.06
CA VAL A 62 -3.56 -6.72 1.39
C VAL A 62 -3.66 -7.79 0.31
N ASP A 63 -4.75 -8.55 0.29
CA ASP A 63 -4.94 -9.68 -0.64
C ASP A 63 -5.64 -9.26 -1.96
N TYR A 64 -5.56 -7.99 -2.35
CA TYR A 64 -6.17 -7.48 -3.58
C TYR A 64 -5.33 -6.40 -4.25
N ASP A 65 -5.60 -6.13 -5.53
CA ASP A 65 -4.78 -5.23 -6.36
C ASP A 65 -4.91 -3.76 -5.95
N ALA A 66 -3.75 -3.08 -5.87
CA ALA A 66 -3.71 -1.63 -5.81
C ALA A 66 -4.29 -1.07 -7.12
N THR A 67 -5.13 -0.05 -7.00
CA THR A 67 -5.75 0.63 -8.14
C THR A 67 -5.80 2.14 -7.96
N LEU A 68 -5.76 2.88 -9.08
CA LEU A 68 -6.07 4.31 -9.12
C LEU A 68 -7.58 4.59 -9.17
N LEU A 69 -8.39 3.56 -9.42
CA LEU A 69 -9.84 3.71 -9.50
C LEU A 69 -10.45 4.02 -8.13
N PRO A 70 -11.52 4.82 -8.09
CA PRO A 70 -12.28 5.03 -6.86
C PRO A 70 -12.96 3.71 -6.42
N GLY A 71 -13.17 3.57 -5.12
CA GLY A 71 -14.04 2.52 -4.59
C GLY A 71 -15.50 2.76 -4.97
N GLY A 72 -16.29 1.68 -5.00
CA GLY A 72 -17.73 1.69 -5.14
C GLY A 72 -18.44 2.09 -3.82
N PRO A 73 -19.71 1.69 -3.64
CA PRO A 73 -20.43 1.93 -2.39
C PRO A 73 -19.67 1.37 -1.17
N THR A 74 -19.71 2.09 -0.05
CA THR A 74 -19.19 1.59 1.23
C THR A 74 -20.03 0.43 1.72
N VAL A 75 -19.37 -0.62 2.20
CA VAL A 75 -20.01 -1.77 2.85
C VAL A 75 -19.80 -1.67 4.36
N PRO A 76 -20.83 -1.91 5.19
CA PRO A 76 -20.70 -1.90 6.63
C PRO A 76 -19.60 -2.85 7.14
N LYS A 77 -18.77 -2.34 8.07
CA LYS A 77 -17.78 -3.15 8.81
C LYS A 77 -17.47 -2.51 10.16
N ASP A 78 -17.08 -3.29 11.15
CA ASP A 78 -16.62 -2.77 12.44
C ASP A 78 -15.12 -2.42 12.39
N ALA A 79 -14.56 -1.97 13.52
CA ALA A 79 -13.16 -1.53 13.59
C ALA A 79 -12.12 -2.64 13.29
N LEU A 80 -12.51 -3.91 13.42
CA LEU A 80 -11.66 -5.07 13.10
C LEU A 80 -12.02 -5.70 11.75
N GLY A 81 -13.06 -5.21 11.10
CA GLY A 81 -13.51 -5.67 9.81
C GLY A 81 -12.48 -5.38 8.73
N LEU A 82 -12.17 -6.40 7.93
CA LEU A 82 -11.21 -6.26 6.84
C LEU A 82 -11.77 -5.32 5.76
N PRO A 83 -10.93 -4.49 5.14
CA PRO A 83 -11.32 -3.69 3.98
C PRO A 83 -11.69 -4.60 2.82
N GLN A 84 -12.64 -4.14 2.01
CA GLN A 84 -13.16 -4.93 0.89
C GLN A 84 -12.69 -4.32 -0.44
N GLN A 85 -12.25 -5.18 -1.36
CA GLN A 85 -11.83 -4.73 -2.68
C GLN A 85 -13.01 -4.12 -3.42
N GLY A 86 -12.78 -2.98 -4.08
CA GLY A 86 -13.80 -2.33 -4.89
C GLY A 86 -14.88 -1.59 -4.10
N THR A 87 -14.81 -1.53 -2.77
CA THR A 87 -15.67 -0.67 -1.92
C THR A 87 -14.90 0.58 -1.51
N ASN A 88 -15.62 1.61 -1.09
CA ASN A 88 -15.01 2.79 -0.47
C ASN A 88 -14.65 2.50 0.99
N ASN A 89 -13.34 2.39 1.26
CA ASN A 89 -12.75 2.15 2.58
C ASN A 89 -12.16 3.43 3.21
N VAL A 90 -12.55 4.61 2.73
CA VAL A 90 -11.92 5.88 3.14
C VAL A 90 -12.59 6.43 4.41
N LEU A 91 -11.76 6.76 5.41
CA LEU A 91 -12.12 7.24 6.75
C LEU A 91 -12.50 6.09 7.72
N PHE A 92 -13.20 6.39 8.82
CA PHE A 92 -13.40 5.43 9.91
C PHE A 92 -14.45 4.35 9.59
N ALA A 93 -14.05 3.09 9.75
CA ALA A 93 -14.93 1.93 9.71
C ALA A 93 -16.13 2.08 10.66
N THR A 94 -17.33 1.73 10.17
CA THR A 94 -18.56 1.75 10.96
C THR A 94 -19.58 0.74 10.46
N ALA A 95 -20.33 0.16 11.39
CA ALA A 95 -21.46 -0.72 11.08
C ALA A 95 -22.61 0.02 10.37
N THR A 96 -22.62 1.36 10.40
CA THR A 96 -23.61 2.19 9.73
C THR A 96 -22.91 3.23 8.87
N PRO A 97 -22.66 2.95 7.57
CA PRO A 97 -21.97 3.86 6.65
C PRO A 97 -22.59 5.26 6.63
N GLY A 98 -21.75 6.28 6.74
CA GLY A 98 -22.17 7.69 6.77
C GLY A 98 -22.79 8.15 8.09
N SER A 99 -22.75 7.34 9.15
CA SER A 99 -23.27 7.70 10.48
C SER A 99 -22.59 8.92 11.12
N THR A 100 -21.35 9.23 10.72
CA THR A 100 -20.64 10.44 11.16
C THR A 100 -20.00 11.18 9.99
N ALA A 101 -19.58 12.43 10.20
CA ALA A 101 -18.87 13.21 9.18
C ALA A 101 -17.55 12.54 8.75
N LEU A 102 -16.92 11.80 9.67
CA LEU A 102 -15.63 11.13 9.46
C LEU A 102 -15.77 9.61 9.26
N SER A 103 -16.98 9.07 9.10
CA SER A 103 -17.13 7.64 8.82
C SER A 103 -16.99 7.35 7.33
N GLU A 104 -16.58 6.13 7.01
CA GLU A 104 -16.74 5.61 5.65
C GLU A 104 -18.17 5.81 5.15
N GLY A 105 -18.31 6.14 3.86
CA GLY A 105 -19.60 6.40 3.25
C GLY A 105 -20.19 7.78 3.52
N SER A 106 -19.57 8.61 4.38
CA SER A 106 -19.92 10.03 4.55
C SER A 106 -19.66 10.85 3.28
N LEU A 107 -20.15 12.10 3.23
CA LEU A 107 -19.87 13.00 2.11
C LEU A 107 -18.35 13.21 1.93
N LEU A 108 -17.61 13.44 3.01
CA LEU A 108 -16.17 13.62 2.97
C LEU A 108 -15.48 12.35 2.46
N SER A 109 -15.87 11.18 2.97
CA SER A 109 -15.35 9.88 2.51
C SER A 109 -15.55 9.72 0.99
N ARG A 110 -16.75 10.02 0.48
CA ARG A 110 -17.06 9.92 -0.96
C ARG A 110 -16.27 10.90 -1.82
N VAL A 111 -15.97 12.09 -1.31
CA VAL A 111 -15.13 13.08 -2.01
C VAL A 111 -13.69 12.60 -2.07
N LEU A 112 -13.13 12.17 -0.93
CA LEU A 112 -11.76 11.68 -0.85
C LEU A 112 -11.53 10.40 -1.67
N ASN A 113 -12.52 9.51 -1.71
CA ASN A 113 -12.51 8.29 -2.52
C ASN A 113 -12.37 8.55 -4.03
N ARG A 114 -12.65 9.77 -4.51
CA ARG A 114 -12.43 10.15 -5.91
C ARG A 114 -10.99 10.54 -6.22
N ILE A 115 -10.15 10.76 -5.22
CA ILE A 115 -8.74 11.05 -5.42
C ILE A 115 -8.06 9.75 -5.85
N PRO A 116 -7.38 9.71 -7.01
CA PRO A 116 -6.80 8.48 -7.55
C PRO A 116 -5.86 7.81 -6.56
N GLY A 117 -6.05 6.52 -6.25
CA GLY A 117 -5.19 5.74 -5.36
C GLY A 117 -5.47 5.89 -3.86
N ILE A 118 -6.30 6.84 -3.43
CA ILE A 118 -6.63 7.03 -2.01
C ILE A 118 -7.40 5.84 -1.44
N ASN A 119 -8.29 5.22 -2.21
CA ASN A 119 -9.01 4.04 -1.72
C ASN A 119 -8.08 2.83 -1.48
N SER A 120 -7.09 2.63 -2.36
CA SER A 120 -6.05 1.61 -2.19
C SER A 120 -5.16 1.86 -0.98
N THR A 121 -4.88 3.15 -0.71
CA THR A 121 -4.18 3.60 0.51
C THR A 121 -5.00 3.30 1.76
N ALA A 122 -6.28 3.65 1.76
CA ALA A 122 -7.15 3.46 2.91
C ALA A 122 -7.33 1.97 3.24
N GLY A 123 -7.53 1.13 2.24
CA GLY A 123 -7.59 -0.31 2.45
C GLY A 123 -6.28 -0.93 2.96
N PHE A 124 -5.12 -0.47 2.48
CA PHE A 124 -3.84 -0.91 3.06
C PHE A 124 -3.69 -0.45 4.53
N HIS A 125 -4.06 0.79 4.82
CA HIS A 125 -4.02 1.36 6.15
C HIS A 125 -4.93 0.60 7.13
N ASP A 126 -6.15 0.27 6.73
CA ASP A 126 -7.07 -0.55 7.53
C ASP A 126 -6.49 -1.92 7.84
N MET A 127 -5.96 -2.62 6.83
CA MET A 127 -5.29 -3.91 7.06
C MET A 127 -4.11 -3.79 8.03
N LEU A 128 -3.35 -2.69 7.94
CA LEU A 128 -2.23 -2.45 8.85
C LEU A 128 -2.73 -2.32 10.29
N MET A 129 -3.78 -1.52 10.52
CA MET A 129 -4.36 -1.33 11.86
C MET A 129 -4.89 -2.65 12.42
N VAL A 130 -5.66 -3.40 11.61
CA VAL A 130 -6.16 -4.73 12.01
C VAL A 130 -5.01 -5.66 12.38
N ARG A 131 -3.93 -5.70 11.59
CA ARG A 131 -2.79 -6.57 11.90
C ARG A 131 -2.04 -6.13 13.16
N LEU A 132 -1.88 -4.83 13.40
CA LEU A 132 -1.26 -4.32 14.63
C LEU A 132 -2.06 -4.75 15.87
N GLU A 133 -3.38 -4.66 15.81
CA GLU A 133 -4.25 -5.13 16.89
C GLU A 133 -4.19 -6.65 17.06
N LEU A 134 -4.18 -7.42 15.97
CA LEU A 134 -4.09 -8.89 16.01
C LEU A 134 -2.75 -9.41 16.56
N VAL A 135 -1.64 -8.69 16.36
CA VAL A 135 -0.33 -9.03 16.98
C VAL A 135 -0.20 -8.55 18.43
N GLY A 136 -1.28 -8.02 19.01
CA GLY A 136 -1.36 -7.68 20.42
C GLY A 136 -0.95 -6.25 20.76
N ILE A 137 -0.85 -5.35 19.78
CA ILE A 137 -0.72 -3.92 20.08
C ILE A 137 -2.06 -3.43 20.64
N PRO A 138 -2.11 -2.89 21.87
CA PRO A 138 -3.36 -2.43 22.46
C PRO A 138 -4.02 -1.35 21.60
N SER A 139 -5.35 -1.33 21.57
CA SER A 139 -6.14 -0.37 20.77
C SER A 139 -5.78 1.10 21.02
N ILE A 140 -5.37 1.47 22.24
CA ILE A 140 -4.85 2.83 22.54
C ILE A 140 -3.58 3.15 21.74
N ALA A 141 -2.65 2.19 21.65
CA ALA A 141 -1.42 2.36 20.89
C ALA A 141 -1.70 2.31 19.38
N SER A 142 -2.58 1.43 18.91
CA SER A 142 -3.03 1.41 17.51
C SER A 142 -3.70 2.72 17.11
N ASN A 143 -4.52 3.30 17.99
CA ASN A 143 -5.15 4.61 17.78
C ASN A 143 -4.14 5.76 17.65
N ALA A 144 -3.05 5.74 18.45
CA ALA A 144 -1.98 6.72 18.31
C ALA A 144 -1.24 6.61 16.97
N LEU A 145 -1.25 5.42 16.37
CA LEU A 145 -0.62 5.14 15.08
C LEU A 145 -1.54 5.39 13.89
N LEU A 146 -2.84 5.61 14.08
CA LEU A 146 -3.82 5.82 12.99
C LEU A 146 -3.35 6.87 11.99
N VAL A 147 -3.11 8.11 12.42
CA VAL A 147 -2.73 9.20 11.50
C VAL A 147 -1.29 9.04 10.98
N PRO A 148 -0.28 8.76 11.83
CA PRO A 148 1.09 8.60 11.36
C PRO A 148 1.28 7.51 10.30
N THR A 149 0.50 6.43 10.36
CA THR A 149 0.62 5.29 9.43
C THR A 149 -0.07 5.52 8.09
N VAL A 150 -0.84 6.60 7.91
CA VAL A 150 -1.40 6.98 6.59
C VAL A 150 -0.28 7.27 5.59
N PHE A 151 0.80 7.95 6.01
CA PHE A 151 1.91 8.29 5.13
C PHE A 151 2.67 7.08 4.57
N PRO A 152 3.15 6.12 5.39
CA PRO A 152 3.76 4.90 4.86
C PRO A 152 2.76 4.06 4.07
N SER A 153 1.48 4.03 4.45
CA SER A 153 0.44 3.35 3.67
C SER A 153 0.31 3.93 2.26
N ALA A 154 0.32 5.26 2.14
CA ALA A 154 0.31 5.96 0.85
C ALA A 154 1.57 5.66 0.05
N ALA A 155 2.75 5.72 0.67
CA ALA A 155 4.00 5.42 -0.02
C ALA A 155 4.02 4.01 -0.63
N LEU A 156 3.52 3.01 0.11
CA LEU A 156 3.45 1.63 -0.35
C LEU A 156 2.36 1.39 -1.39
N SER A 157 1.16 1.93 -1.19
CA SER A 157 0.03 1.77 -2.12
C SER A 157 0.27 2.46 -3.46
N TYR A 158 0.80 3.70 -3.46
CA TYR A 158 1.21 4.38 -4.70
C TYR A 158 2.47 3.77 -5.30
N GLY A 159 3.38 3.26 -4.46
CA GLY A 159 4.55 2.50 -4.88
C GLY A 159 4.19 1.24 -5.66
N ALA A 160 3.16 0.51 -5.22
CA ALA A 160 2.64 -0.67 -5.91
C ALA A 160 2.00 -0.36 -7.27
N LEU A 161 1.68 0.91 -7.54
CA LEU A 161 1.15 1.40 -8.81
C LEU A 161 2.25 1.88 -9.78
N LEU A 162 3.52 1.85 -9.39
CA LEU A 162 4.61 2.28 -10.25
C LEU A 162 4.80 1.32 -11.45
N PRO A 163 4.97 1.85 -12.68
CA PRO A 163 5.25 1.04 -13.86
C PRO A 163 6.60 0.31 -13.73
N GLY A 164 6.61 -1.01 -13.88
CA GLY A 164 7.83 -1.81 -13.77
C GLY A 164 7.64 -3.31 -13.59
N MET A 165 6.42 -3.77 -13.30
CA MET A 165 6.04 -5.19 -13.24
C MET A 165 4.75 -5.39 -14.03
N PRO A 166 4.56 -6.55 -14.70
CA PRO A 166 3.35 -6.83 -15.46
C PRO A 166 2.15 -6.80 -14.51
N THR A 167 1.37 -5.73 -14.58
CA THR A 167 0.01 -5.75 -14.07
C THR A 167 -0.75 -6.73 -14.95
N THR A 168 -1.60 -7.55 -14.36
CA THR A 168 -2.47 -8.51 -15.05
C THR A 168 -3.35 -7.87 -16.13
N GLU A 169 -3.39 -6.54 -16.24
CA GLU A 169 -3.96 -5.79 -17.36
C GLU A 169 -3.18 -5.89 -18.68
N THR A 170 -1.91 -6.33 -18.67
CA THR A 170 -1.13 -6.55 -19.92
C THR A 170 -1.13 -8.01 -20.41
N ALA A 171 -1.80 -8.93 -19.72
CA ALA A 171 -1.97 -10.32 -20.17
C ALA A 171 -3.20 -10.53 -21.08
N GLY A 172 -3.84 -9.46 -21.55
CA GLY A 172 -5.07 -9.55 -22.31
C GLY A 172 -5.27 -8.42 -23.32
N ARG A 173 -4.36 -8.28 -24.29
CA ARG A 173 -4.65 -7.87 -25.68
C ARG A 173 -3.63 -8.46 -26.64
#